data_AF-A0A7V8X1R6-F1
#
_entry.id   AF-A0A7V8X1R6-F1
#
_cell.length_a   1.000
_cell.length_b   1.000
_cell.length_c   1.000
_cell.angle_alpha   90.00
_cell.angle_beta   90.00
_cell.angle_gamma   90.00
#
_symmetry.space_group_name_H-M   'P 1'
#
loop_
_entity.id
_entity.type
_entity.pdbx_description
1 polymer ?
#
loop_
_entity_poly.entity_id
_entity_poly.type
_entity_poly.pdbx_seq_one_letter_code
_entity_poly.pdbx_strand_id
1 'polypeptide(L)'
;MDVGEIADWLGLEGIEAGPTAERFVGLCLAQVNSSEADADQDELDGSSLIQWGCAQLGVSVAGDARDLIGQCEPQSVSDAAATRGALLYGSPGSGSSTSGRIGVSVGAGASIVDASGGLERVAVRAIPWTTFDRGGLLPGIAYPTT
;
A
#
# COMPACT_ATOMS: atom_id res chain seq x y z
N MET A 1 21.57 13.41 27.67
CA MET A 1 20.15 13.20 27.95
C MET A 1 19.62 12.44 26.75
N ASP A 2 19.33 11.17 26.96
CA ASP A 2 18.97 10.25 25.89
C ASP A 2 17.50 10.46 25.47
N VAL A 3 17.17 10.19 24.21
CA VAL A 3 15.81 10.37 23.68
C VAL A 3 14.81 9.45 24.40
N GLY A 4 15.26 8.28 24.89
CA GLY A 4 14.45 7.39 25.72
C GLY A 4 14.10 7.98 27.08
N GLU A 5 14.97 8.80 27.66
CA GLU A 5 14.77 9.43 28.97
C GLU A 5 13.71 10.55 28.93
N ILE A 6 13.56 11.21 27.78
CA ILE A 6 12.54 12.25 27.55
C ILE A 6 11.15 11.61 27.32
N ALA A 7 11.10 10.44 26.68
CA ALA A 7 9.85 9.72 26.44
C ALA A 7 9.25 9.14 27.73
N ASP A 8 10.09 8.63 28.63
CA ASP A 8 9.72 8.17 29.97
C ASP A 8 9.12 9.30 30.83
N TRP A 9 9.77 10.48 30.83
CA TRP A 9 9.33 11.62 31.63
C TRP A 9 7.98 12.22 31.19
N LEU A 10 7.57 12.00 29.95
CA LEU A 10 6.29 12.43 29.39
C LEU A 10 5.18 11.38 29.48
N GLY A 11 5.46 10.20 30.05
CA GLY A 11 4.50 9.09 30.08
C GLY A 11 4.17 8.55 28.67
N LEU A 12 5.12 8.68 27.73
CA LEU A 12 5.00 8.17 26.37
C LEU A 12 5.62 6.78 26.22
N GLU A 13 5.71 6.03 27.31
CA GLU A 13 6.04 4.61 27.25
C GLU A 13 4.88 3.86 26.56
N GLY A 14 5.14 3.32 25.37
CA GLY A 14 4.25 2.32 24.75
C GLY A 14 3.29 2.79 23.66
N ILE A 15 3.44 3.99 23.09
CA ILE A 15 2.78 4.28 21.80
C ILE A 15 3.65 3.70 20.69
N GLU A 16 3.69 2.37 20.57
CA GLU A 16 3.97 1.76 19.28
C GLU A 16 2.86 2.28 18.35
N ALA A 17 3.17 3.29 17.54
CA ALA A 17 2.21 3.86 16.61
C ALA A 17 1.68 2.71 15.75
N GLY A 18 0.44 2.31 16.01
CA GLY A 18 -0.17 1.12 15.44
C GLY A 18 -0.20 1.13 13.91
N PRO A 19 -0.65 0.03 13.30
CA PRO A 19 -0.76 -0.09 11.85
C PRO A 19 -1.67 1.02 11.30
N THR A 20 -1.08 2.07 10.73
CA THR A 20 -1.79 3.24 10.18
C THR A 20 -1.55 3.34 8.68
N ALA A 21 -2.51 3.92 7.98
CA ALA A 21 -2.42 4.14 6.54
C ALA A 21 -1.21 5.02 6.16
N GLU A 22 -0.85 6.00 7.00
CA GLU A 22 0.33 6.84 6.78
C GLU A 22 1.63 6.03 6.81
N ARG A 23 1.78 5.16 7.82
CA ARG A 23 2.96 4.29 7.92
C ARG A 23 3.00 3.28 6.78
N PHE A 24 1.85 2.70 6.42
CA PHE A 24 1.75 1.75 5.31
C PHE A 24 2.19 2.40 3.99
N VAL A 25 1.64 3.57 3.66
CA VAL A 25 2.04 4.31 2.45
C VAL A 25 3.50 4.74 2.51
N GLY A 26 3.99 5.18 3.67
CA GLY A 26 5.40 5.53 3.87
C GLY A 26 6.35 4.36 3.58
N LEU A 27 5.99 3.15 4.00
CA LEU A 27 6.74 1.93 3.70
C LEU A 27 6.74 1.62 2.20
N CYS A 28 5.57 1.66 1.54
CA CYS A 28 5.49 1.45 0.09
C CYS A 28 6.29 2.51 -0.69
N LEU A 29 6.26 3.77 -0.26
CA LEU A 29 7.03 4.86 -0.85
C LEU A 29 8.53 4.71 -0.64
N ALA A 30 8.98 4.13 0.48
CA ALA A 30 10.40 3.88 0.73
C ALA A 30 11.00 2.87 -0.26
N GLN A 31 10.16 2.04 -0.89
CA GLN A 31 10.58 1.14 -1.97
C GLN A 31 10.67 1.83 -3.34
N VAL A 32 10.16 3.07 -3.45
CA VAL A 32 10.32 3.87 -4.67
C VAL A 32 11.77 4.33 -4.76
N ASN A 33 12.53 3.80 -5.72
CA ASN A 33 13.96 4.03 -5.94
C ASN A 33 14.93 3.39 -4.93
N SER A 34 14.51 2.40 -4.14
CA SER A 34 15.47 1.55 -3.41
C SER A 34 16.41 0.91 -4.45
N SER A 35 17.61 1.47 -4.55
CA SER A 35 18.60 1.15 -5.59
C SER A 35 19.51 -0.01 -5.18
N GLU A 36 19.23 -0.65 -4.05
CA GLU A 36 19.90 -1.87 -3.66
C GLU A 36 19.46 -2.96 -4.62
N ALA A 37 20.33 -3.19 -5.59
CA ALA A 37 20.37 -4.34 -6.46
C ALA A 37 20.62 -5.61 -5.62
N ASP A 38 19.73 -5.90 -4.67
CA ASP A 38 19.49 -7.27 -4.29
C ASP A 38 18.75 -7.91 -5.46
N ALA A 39 19.37 -8.93 -6.03
CA ALA A 39 18.84 -9.70 -7.15
C ALA A 39 17.48 -10.40 -6.85
N ASP A 40 16.96 -10.24 -5.63
CA ASP A 40 15.63 -10.66 -5.20
C ASP A 40 14.53 -9.60 -5.48
N GLN A 41 14.87 -8.38 -5.92
CA GLN A 41 13.88 -7.34 -6.29
C GLN A 41 13.33 -7.46 -7.72
N ASP A 42 13.85 -8.39 -8.54
CA ASP A 42 13.33 -8.67 -9.89
C ASP A 42 11.90 -9.27 -9.88
N GLU A 43 11.32 -9.57 -8.71
CA GLU A 43 10.02 -10.24 -8.54
C GLU A 43 9.00 -9.47 -7.67
N LEU A 44 9.29 -8.23 -7.29
CA LEU A 44 8.36 -7.44 -6.48
C LEU A 44 7.17 -6.95 -7.33
N ASP A 45 6.13 -7.77 -7.41
CA ASP A 45 4.83 -7.38 -7.96
C ASP A 45 4.01 -6.54 -6.95
N GLY A 46 2.92 -5.92 -7.42
CA GLY A 46 2.09 -5.05 -6.57
C GLY A 46 1.52 -5.75 -5.34
N SER A 47 1.25 -7.06 -5.42
CA SER A 47 0.75 -7.87 -4.31
C SER A 47 1.85 -8.14 -3.29
N SER A 48 3.07 -8.44 -3.75
CA SER A 48 4.24 -8.63 -2.90
C SER A 48 4.63 -7.36 -2.15
N LEU A 49 4.51 -6.18 -2.78
CA LEU A 49 4.75 -4.90 -2.13
C LEU A 49 3.77 -4.65 -0.97
N ILE A 50 2.48 -4.93 -1.22
CA ILE A 50 1.42 -4.78 -0.21
C ILE A 50 1.64 -5.75 0.95
N GLN A 51 1.91 -7.02 0.66
CA GLN A 51 2.19 -8.04 1.67
C GLN A 51 3.40 -7.66 2.53
N TRP A 52 4.50 -7.22 1.91
CA TRP A 52 5.68 -6.74 2.63
C TRP A 52 5.34 -5.54 3.52
N GLY A 53 4.65 -4.52 2.99
CA GLY A 53 4.27 -3.33 3.76
C GLY A 53 3.36 -3.65 4.95
N CYS A 54 2.40 -4.55 4.77
CA CYS A 54 1.54 -5.04 5.85
C CYS A 54 2.33 -5.82 6.91
N ALA A 55 3.26 -6.69 6.50
CA ALA A 55 4.09 -7.47 7.42
C ALA A 55 4.96 -6.58 8.33
N GLN A 56 5.51 -5.48 7.80
CA GLN A 56 6.25 -4.49 8.60
C GLN A 56 5.39 -3.80 9.67
N LEU A 57 4.06 -3.83 9.53
CA LEU A 57 3.10 -3.28 10.48
C LEU A 57 2.44 -4.35 11.35
N GLY A 58 2.86 -5.62 11.25
CA GLY A 58 2.22 -6.74 11.95
C GLY A 58 0.82 -7.08 11.43
N VAL A 59 0.46 -6.62 10.22
CA VAL A 59 -0.81 -6.94 9.57
C VAL A 59 -0.60 -8.15 8.64
N SER A 60 -1.35 -9.22 8.88
CA SER A 60 -1.29 -10.42 8.04
C SER A 60 -2.28 -10.33 6.88
N VAL A 61 -1.74 -10.34 5.67
CA VAL A 61 -2.48 -10.53 4.42
C VAL A 61 -1.69 -11.49 3.54
N ALA A 62 -2.38 -12.22 2.66
CA ALA A 62 -1.75 -13.19 1.77
C ALA A 62 -2.53 -13.31 0.46
N GLY A 63 -1.87 -13.87 -0.55
CA GLY A 63 -2.45 -14.16 -1.85
C GLY A 63 -2.10 -13.12 -2.92
N ASP A 64 -2.70 -13.29 -4.09
CA ASP A 64 -2.46 -12.40 -5.22
C ASP A 64 -3.30 -11.09 -5.12
N ALA A 65 -3.17 -10.22 -6.12
CA ALA A 65 -3.93 -8.97 -6.20
C ALA A 65 -5.45 -9.17 -6.04
N ARG A 66 -6.01 -10.27 -6.57
CA ARG A 66 -7.44 -10.58 -6.47
C ARG A 66 -7.81 -11.03 -5.05
N ASP A 67 -6.95 -11.82 -4.42
CA ASP A 67 -7.14 -12.26 -3.04
C ASP A 67 -7.05 -11.08 -2.06
N LEU A 68 -6.08 -10.18 -2.25
CA LEU A 68 -5.87 -9.00 -1.40
C LEU A 68 -7.09 -8.07 -1.43
N ILE A 69 -7.60 -7.74 -2.62
CA ILE A 69 -8.80 -6.90 -2.72
C ILE A 69 -10.06 -7.62 -2.21
N GLY A 70 -10.08 -8.95 -2.23
CA GLY A 70 -11.16 -9.77 -1.65
C GLY A 70 -11.21 -9.74 -0.12
N GLN A 71 -10.09 -9.42 0.54
CA GLN A 71 -9.98 -9.30 1.99
C GLN A 71 -10.31 -7.89 2.51
N CYS A 72 -10.44 -6.91 1.62
CA CYS A 72 -10.66 -5.52 1.99
C CYS A 72 -12.12 -5.22 2.33
N GLU A 73 -12.33 -4.23 3.20
CA GLU A 73 -13.63 -3.57 3.32
C GLU A 73 -13.91 -2.79 2.03
N PRO A 74 -15.00 -3.08 1.30
CA PRO A 74 -15.24 -2.49 -0.02
C PRO A 74 -15.41 -0.98 0.01
N GLN A 75 -14.88 -0.30 -1.01
CA GLN A 75 -15.05 1.13 -1.28
C GLN A 75 -15.30 1.37 -2.77
N SER A 76 -15.88 2.52 -3.11
CA SER A 76 -15.87 2.97 -4.50
C SER A 76 -14.42 3.25 -4.93
N VAL A 77 -14.13 3.14 -6.23
CA VAL A 77 -12.79 3.48 -6.76
C VAL A 77 -12.42 4.92 -6.45
N SER A 78 -13.38 5.83 -6.50
CA SER A 78 -13.18 7.25 -6.18
C SER A 78 -12.85 7.46 -4.71
N ASP A 79 -13.55 6.81 -3.79
CA ASP A 79 -13.31 6.95 -2.36
C ASP A 79 -11.96 6.31 -1.98
N ALA A 80 -11.63 5.16 -2.56
CA ALA A 80 -10.32 4.53 -2.39
C ALA A 80 -9.19 5.41 -2.96
N ALA A 81 -9.38 6.03 -4.13
CA ALA A 81 -8.41 6.97 -4.69
C ALA A 81 -8.18 8.19 -3.77
N ALA A 82 -9.22 8.66 -3.08
CA ALA A 82 -9.13 9.76 -2.13
C ALA A 82 -8.59 9.32 -0.75
N THR A 83 -8.62 8.03 -0.43
CA THR A 83 -8.22 7.51 0.89
C THR A 83 -6.78 7.02 0.87
N ARG A 84 -5.92 7.67 1.64
CA ARG A 84 -4.51 7.25 1.77
C ARG A 84 -4.42 5.82 2.28
N GLY A 85 -3.59 5.00 1.65
CA GLY A 85 -3.39 3.60 2.02
C GLY A 85 -4.46 2.62 1.50
N ALA A 86 -5.57 3.11 0.93
CA ALA A 86 -6.57 2.24 0.34
C ALA A 86 -6.01 1.53 -0.90
N LEU A 87 -6.52 0.34 -1.19
CA LEU A 87 -6.16 -0.43 -2.38
C LEU A 87 -7.09 -0.10 -3.54
N LEU A 88 -6.51 -0.01 -4.73
CA LEU A 88 -7.22 0.03 -6.00
C LEU A 88 -6.87 -1.23 -6.79
N TYR A 89 -7.89 -1.89 -7.34
CA TYR A 89 -7.74 -3.11 -8.12
C TYR A 89 -8.40 -3.01 -9.48
N GLY A 90 -7.67 -3.42 -10.50
CA GLY A 90 -8.11 -3.60 -11.87
C GLY A 90 -8.18 -5.08 -12.21
N SER A 91 -9.36 -5.55 -12.58
CA SER A 91 -9.60 -6.92 -13.00
C SER A 91 -8.83 -7.26 -14.28
N PRO A 92 -8.46 -8.53 -14.52
CA PRO A 92 -7.89 -8.94 -15.81
C PRO A 92 -8.80 -8.51 -16.97
N GLY A 93 -8.21 -8.02 -18.04
CA GLY A 93 -8.92 -7.45 -19.19
C GLY A 93 -9.36 -5.99 -19.01
N SER A 94 -9.34 -5.45 -17.79
CA SER A 94 -9.49 -4.02 -17.56
C SER A 94 -8.24 -3.28 -18.05
N GLY A 95 -8.41 -2.25 -18.87
CA GLY A 95 -7.29 -1.43 -19.37
C GLY A 95 -6.20 -2.19 -20.15
N SER A 96 -6.52 -3.36 -20.73
CA SER A 96 -5.60 -4.20 -21.54
C SER A 96 -4.54 -5.03 -20.76
N SER A 97 -4.66 -5.18 -19.45
CA SER A 97 -3.78 -6.07 -18.67
C SER A 97 -4.27 -7.53 -18.71
N THR A 98 -3.38 -8.48 -19.02
CA THR A 98 -3.70 -9.93 -18.98
C THR A 98 -3.82 -10.47 -17.56
N SER A 99 -3.28 -9.74 -16.58
CA SER A 99 -3.32 -10.06 -15.15
C SER A 99 -3.96 -8.92 -14.37
N GLY A 100 -4.54 -9.20 -13.19
CA GLY A 100 -5.10 -8.15 -12.35
C GLY A 100 -4.01 -7.15 -11.90
N ARG A 101 -4.32 -5.85 -11.89
CA ARG A 101 -3.42 -4.79 -11.39
C ARG A 101 -3.87 -4.38 -10.00
N ILE A 102 -2.93 -4.13 -9.09
CA ILE A 102 -3.22 -3.57 -7.77
C ILE A 102 -2.27 -2.41 -7.47
N GLY A 103 -2.76 -1.40 -6.77
CA GLY A 103 -1.97 -0.26 -6.32
C GLY A 103 -2.49 0.32 -5.00
N VAL A 104 -1.63 1.03 -4.30
CA VAL A 104 -1.91 1.69 -3.02
C VAL A 104 -2.12 3.18 -3.24
N SER A 105 -3.27 3.70 -2.86
CA SER A 105 -3.58 5.13 -2.94
C SER A 105 -2.68 5.98 -2.05
N VAL A 106 -2.19 7.10 -2.58
CA VAL A 106 -1.48 8.11 -1.76
C VAL A 106 -2.44 9.11 -1.10
N GLY A 107 -3.76 9.00 -1.31
CA GLY A 107 -4.80 9.76 -0.61
C GLY A 107 -5.12 11.15 -1.17
N ALA A 108 -4.65 11.46 -2.38
CA ALA A 108 -4.91 12.75 -3.04
C ALA A 108 -5.87 12.63 -4.24
N GLY A 109 -6.46 11.44 -4.45
CA GLY A 109 -7.37 11.19 -5.58
C GLY A 109 -6.67 11.05 -6.94
N ALA A 110 -5.36 11.28 -7.04
CA ALA A 110 -4.68 11.39 -8.34
C ALA A 110 -3.57 10.37 -8.57
N SER A 111 -3.06 9.75 -7.50
CA SER A 111 -1.86 8.90 -7.61
C SER A 111 -1.91 7.67 -6.73
N ILE A 112 -1.20 6.65 -7.18
CA ILE A 112 -0.99 5.39 -6.48
C ILE A 112 0.50 5.06 -6.45
N VAL A 113 0.90 4.27 -5.45
CA VAL A 113 2.11 3.47 -5.49
C VAL A 113 1.75 2.11 -6.05
N ASP A 114 2.42 1.69 -7.12
CA ASP A 114 2.30 0.33 -7.60
C ASP A 114 3.66 -0.25 -8.02
N ALA A 115 3.69 -1.56 -8.16
CA ALA A 115 4.79 -2.28 -8.77
C ALA A 115 4.26 -2.97 -10.03
N SER A 116 4.88 -2.67 -11.17
CA SER A 116 4.49 -3.20 -12.47
C SER A 116 5.58 -4.18 -12.88
N GLY A 117 5.32 -5.50 -12.82
CA GLY A 117 6.34 -6.50 -13.15
C GLY A 117 7.08 -6.20 -14.47
N GLY A 118 8.40 -6.36 -14.49
CA GLY A 118 9.29 -5.99 -15.59
C GLY A 118 10.43 -5.07 -15.13
N LEU A 119 11.03 -4.31 -16.06
CA LEU A 119 12.12 -3.35 -15.76
C LEU A 119 11.67 -2.14 -14.89
N GLU A 120 10.37 -2.02 -14.63
CA GLU A 120 9.79 -0.91 -13.91
C GLU A 120 9.64 -1.24 -12.42
N ARG A 121 10.52 -0.65 -11.62
CA ARG A 121 10.50 -0.69 -10.14
C ARG A 121 9.20 -0.12 -9.56
N VAL A 122 9.00 -0.35 -8.26
CA VAL A 122 7.97 0.33 -7.45
C VAL A 122 7.99 1.84 -7.74
N ALA A 123 6.84 2.40 -8.11
CA ALA A 123 6.75 3.79 -8.54
C ALA A 123 5.47 4.48 -8.07
N VAL A 124 5.54 5.80 -7.95
CA VAL A 124 4.34 6.64 -7.83
C VAL A 124 3.86 7.00 -9.23
N ARG A 125 2.60 6.70 -9.54
CA ARG A 125 2.01 6.95 -10.87
C ARG A 125 0.67 7.65 -10.74
N ALA A 126 0.29 8.39 -11.78
CA ALA A 126 -1.09 8.86 -11.91
C ALA A 126 -2.05 7.67 -12.00
N ILE A 127 -3.26 7.79 -11.47
CA ILE A 127 -4.27 6.72 -11.52
C ILE A 127 -4.78 6.58 -12.97
N PRO A 128 -4.54 5.44 -13.65
CA PRO A 128 -5.26 5.10 -14.88
C PRO A 128 -6.72 4.72 -14.55
N TRP A 129 -7.61 5.72 -14.51
CA TRP A 129 -9.01 5.54 -14.11
C TRP A 129 -9.80 4.48 -14.88
N THR A 130 -9.40 4.18 -16.11
CA THR A 130 -10.04 3.14 -16.93
C THR A 130 -9.57 1.73 -16.59
N THR A 131 -8.57 1.58 -15.72
CA THR A 131 -7.96 0.30 -15.35
C THR A 131 -8.51 -0.23 -14.04
N PHE A 132 -8.89 0.63 -13.10
CA PHE A 132 -9.35 0.21 -11.77
C PHE A 132 -10.89 0.15 -11.70
N ASP A 133 -11.41 -1.00 -11.29
CA ASP A 133 -12.85 -1.27 -11.16
C ASP A 133 -13.29 -1.55 -9.71
N ARG A 134 -12.33 -1.72 -8.78
CA ARG A 134 -12.59 -1.99 -7.37
C ARG A 134 -11.68 -1.17 -6.46
N GLY A 135 -12.21 -0.77 -5.30
CA GLY A 135 -11.47 -0.14 -4.22
C GLY A 135 -11.73 -0.83 -2.88
N GLY A 136 -10.80 -0.72 -1.94
CA GLY A 136 -11.03 -1.26 -0.61
C GLY A 136 -9.99 -0.87 0.44
N LEU A 137 -10.38 -0.99 1.71
CA LEU A 137 -9.53 -0.73 2.87
C LEU A 137 -9.05 -2.06 3.45
N LEU A 138 -7.73 -2.19 3.60
CA LEU A 138 -7.13 -3.36 4.24
C LEU A 138 -7.55 -3.44 5.72
N PRO A 139 -8.00 -4.61 6.20
CA PRO A 139 -8.32 -4.81 7.60
C PRO A 139 -7.06 -4.70 8.47
N GLY A 140 -7.23 -4.25 9.71
CA GLY A 140 -6.11 -4.07 10.65
C GLY A 140 -5.26 -2.83 10.39
N ILE A 141 -5.55 -2.03 9.37
CA ILE A 141 -4.94 -0.70 9.17
C ILE A 141 -5.93 0.38 9.64
N ALA A 142 -5.45 1.31 10.44
CA ALA A 142 -6.19 2.50 10.84
C ALA A 142 -6.10 3.59 9.75
N TYR A 143 -7.24 4.03 9.26
CA TYR A 143 -7.37 5.08 8.25
C TYR A 143 -7.81 6.39 8.90
N PRO A 144 -7.40 7.56 8.38
CA PRO A 144 -7.92 8.84 8.85
C PRO A 144 -9.43 8.87 8.61
N THR A 145 -10.19 9.21 9.65
CA THR A 145 -11.60 9.54 9.50
C THR A 145 -11.68 10.90 8.80
N THR A 146 -12.24 10.93 7.59
CA THR A 146 -12.65 12.18 6.92
C THR A 146 -13.65 12.96 7.75
#